data_AF-A0A359FX02-F1
#
_entry.id   AF-A0A359FX02-F1
#
_cell.length_a   1.000
_cell.length_b   1.000
_cell.length_c   1.000
_cell.angle_alpha   90.00
_cell.angle_beta   90.00
_cell.angle_gamma   90.00
#
_symmetry.space_group_name_H-M   'P 1'
#
loop_
_entity.id
_entity.type
_entity.pdbx_description
1 polymer ?
#
loop_
_entity_poly.entity_id
_entity_poly.type
_entity_poly.pdbx_seq_one_letter_code
_entity_poly.pdbx_strand_id
1 'polypeptide(L)'
;AYFKWSNLGIIMAVNGADALIASNLGLIPLMILFVLFSASVNLIMGSASAKWALLAPVFIPIFMLLGYSPELSQAVYRVGDSVTNIISPMMSYFALIIAYFQKYDKNAGLGTIIATMLPYSIIFFIGWTLFLIAWILLEIPLGPGVGIYYQLPG
;
A
#
# COMPACT_ATOMS: atom_id res chain seq x y z
N ALA A 1 2.91 -19.69 8.37
CA ALA A 1 2.83 -21.16 8.42
C ALA A 1 1.40 -21.65 8.67
N TYR A 2 0.77 -21.30 9.79
CA TYR A 2 -0.59 -21.76 10.12
C TYR A 2 -1.69 -21.32 9.13
N PHE A 3 -1.61 -20.09 8.60
CA PHE A 3 -2.60 -19.56 7.64
C PHE A 3 -2.67 -20.30 6.30
N LYS A 4 -1.52 -20.80 5.83
CA LYS A 4 -1.43 -21.66 4.64
C LYS A 4 -1.91 -23.08 4.97
N TRP A 5 -1.54 -23.60 6.14
CA TRP A 5 -1.95 -24.95 6.59
C TRP A 5 -3.46 -25.07 6.80
N SER A 6 -4.12 -24.04 7.32
CA SER A 6 -5.57 -24.05 7.57
C SER A 6 -6.43 -23.77 6.33
N ASN A 7 -5.83 -23.55 5.17
CA ASN A 7 -6.50 -23.10 3.93
C ASN A 7 -7.32 -21.79 4.05
N LEU A 8 -7.27 -21.09 5.19
CA LEU A 8 -8.01 -19.84 5.39
C LEU A 8 -7.58 -18.74 4.42
N GLY A 9 -6.31 -18.72 4.02
CA GLY A 9 -5.82 -17.79 3.00
C GLY A 9 -6.45 -18.02 1.64
N ILE A 10 -6.66 -19.28 1.25
CA ILE A 10 -7.31 -19.62 -0.03
C ILE A 10 -8.79 -19.22 0.03
N ILE A 11 -9.49 -19.53 1.12
CA ILE A 11 -10.91 -19.20 1.29
C ILE A 11 -11.12 -17.68 1.24
N MET A 12 -10.31 -16.90 1.98
CA MET A 12 -10.39 -15.44 1.94
C MET A 12 -10.01 -14.88 0.58
N ALA A 13 -9.01 -15.46 -0.10
CA ALA A 13 -8.62 -15.01 -1.43
C ALA A 13 -9.73 -15.26 -2.46
N VAL A 14 -10.37 -16.42 -2.45
CA VAL A 14 -11.48 -16.73 -3.37
C VAL A 14 -12.65 -15.80 -3.10
N ASN A 15 -13.13 -15.70 -1.85
CA ASN A 15 -14.26 -14.84 -1.51
C ASN A 15 -13.96 -13.35 -1.78
N GLY A 16 -12.72 -12.91 -1.51
CA GLY A 16 -12.28 -11.55 -1.76
C GLY A 16 -12.17 -11.23 -3.25
N ALA A 17 -11.64 -12.17 -4.04
CA ALA A 17 -11.62 -12.06 -5.50
C ALA A 17 -13.04 -12.02 -6.06
N ASP A 18 -13.95 -12.89 -5.61
CA ASP A 18 -15.34 -12.91 -6.04
C ASP A 18 -16.05 -11.58 -5.75
N ALA A 19 -15.83 -11.00 -4.56
CA ALA A 19 -16.38 -9.68 -4.21
C ALA A 19 -15.83 -8.57 -5.12
N LEU A 20 -14.53 -8.60 -5.44
CA LEU A 20 -13.91 -7.62 -6.33
C LEU A 20 -14.34 -7.81 -7.80
N ILE A 21 -14.46 -9.04 -8.28
CA ILE A 21 -14.99 -9.36 -9.60
C ILE A 21 -16.44 -8.88 -9.70
N ALA A 22 -17.27 -9.18 -8.69
CA ALA A 22 -18.66 -8.74 -8.63
C ALA A 22 -18.81 -7.21 -8.59
N SER A 23 -17.84 -6.50 -8.02
CA SER A 23 -17.81 -5.04 -8.03
C SER A 23 -17.50 -4.43 -9.42
N ASN A 24 -17.07 -5.25 -10.39
CA ASN A 24 -16.73 -4.86 -11.75
C ASN A 24 -15.74 -3.68 -11.81
N LEU A 25 -14.82 -3.61 -10.83
CA LEU A 25 -13.78 -2.60 -10.79
C LEU A 25 -12.66 -2.97 -11.77
N GLY A 26 -12.36 -2.06 -12.68
CA GLY A 26 -11.17 -2.16 -13.53
C GLY A 26 -9.87 -2.01 -12.73
N LEU A 27 -8.74 -2.27 -13.39
CA LEU A 27 -7.40 -2.22 -12.79
C LEU A 27 -7.13 -0.89 -12.06
N ILE A 28 -7.38 0.25 -12.70
CA ILE A 28 -7.03 1.56 -12.15
C ILE A 28 -7.79 1.88 -10.85
N PRO A 29 -9.14 1.81 -10.78
CA PRO A 29 -9.86 1.96 -9.51
C PRO A 29 -9.38 1.00 -8.42
N LEU A 30 -9.12 -0.27 -8.77
CA LEU A 30 -8.63 -1.26 -7.82
C LEU A 30 -7.28 -0.88 -7.21
N MET A 31 -6.34 -0.39 -8.04
CA MET A 31 -5.02 0.04 -7.56
C MET A 31 -5.14 1.24 -6.63
N ILE A 32 -5.98 2.24 -6.96
CA ILE A 32 -6.22 3.41 -6.11
C ILE A 32 -6.77 3.00 -4.74
N LEU A 33 -7.77 2.10 -4.71
CA LEU A 33 -8.33 1.57 -3.46
C LEU A 33 -7.28 0.83 -2.64
N PHE A 34 -6.39 0.07 -3.28
CA PHE A 34 -5.33 -0.63 -2.57
C PHE A 34 -4.25 0.30 -2.02
N VAL A 35 -3.87 1.36 -2.75
CA VAL A 35 -3.00 2.42 -2.23
C VAL A 35 -3.63 3.07 -1.00
N LEU A 36 -4.91 3.45 -1.07
CA LEU A 36 -5.64 4.05 0.06
C LEU A 36 -5.71 3.11 1.27
N PHE A 37 -5.96 1.83 1.02
CA PHE A 37 -5.99 0.81 2.07
C PHE A 37 -4.62 0.66 2.74
N SER A 38 -3.55 0.49 1.95
CA SER A 38 -2.18 0.38 2.48
C SER A 38 -1.75 1.64 3.25
N ALA A 39 -2.07 2.82 2.72
CA ALA A 39 -1.83 4.11 3.38
C ALA A 39 -2.56 4.24 4.73
N SER A 40 -3.79 3.73 4.83
CA SER A 40 -4.58 3.74 6.06
C SER A 40 -3.99 2.78 7.10
N VAL A 41 -3.60 1.58 6.68
CA VAL A 41 -2.91 0.60 7.57
C VAL A 41 -1.58 1.17 8.08
N ASN A 42 -0.87 1.95 7.27
CA ASN A 42 0.39 2.56 7.66
C ASN A 42 0.28 3.58 8.82
N LEU A 43 -0.88 4.20 9.01
CA LEU A 43 -1.11 5.10 10.15
C LEU A 43 -1.13 4.38 11.50
N ILE A 44 -1.50 3.09 11.52
CA ILE A 44 -1.62 2.28 12.73
C ILE A 44 -0.45 1.30 12.92
N MET A 45 0.33 1.04 11.88
CA MET A 45 1.43 0.07 11.92
C MET A 45 2.66 0.62 11.19
N GLY A 46 3.67 1.08 11.93
CA GLY A 46 4.84 1.73 11.34
C GLY A 46 5.76 0.79 10.53
N SER A 47 5.77 -0.50 10.82
CA SER A 47 6.69 -1.45 10.15
C SER A 47 6.18 -1.87 8.77
N ALA A 48 6.91 -1.50 7.73
CA ALA A 48 6.66 -1.91 6.34
C ALA A 48 6.72 -3.44 6.16
N SER A 49 7.66 -4.12 6.81
CA SER A 49 7.77 -5.58 6.71
C SER A 49 6.64 -6.30 7.45
N ALA A 50 6.21 -5.79 8.61
CA ALA A 50 5.12 -6.38 9.38
C ALA A 50 3.78 -6.29 8.65
N LYS A 51 3.45 -5.11 8.09
CA LYS A 51 2.25 -4.93 7.27
C LYS A 51 2.28 -5.83 6.05
N TRP A 52 3.40 -5.85 5.32
CA TRP A 52 3.49 -6.68 4.12
C TRP A 52 3.38 -8.18 4.45
N ALA A 53 3.96 -8.63 5.56
CA ALA A 53 3.82 -10.02 6.00
C ALA A 53 2.36 -10.41 6.30
N LEU A 54 1.52 -9.45 6.70
CA LEU A 54 0.08 -9.65 6.91
C LEU A 54 -0.72 -9.58 5.60
N LEU A 55 -0.42 -8.59 4.76
CA LEU A 55 -1.21 -8.28 3.55
C LEU A 55 -0.87 -9.20 2.38
N ALA A 56 0.41 -9.51 2.16
CA ALA A 56 0.87 -10.27 1.01
C ALA A 56 0.19 -11.65 0.87
N PRO A 57 0.04 -12.47 1.93
CA PRO A 57 -0.60 -13.77 1.82
C PRO A 57 -2.09 -13.72 1.44
N VAL A 58 -2.74 -12.57 1.57
CA VAL A 58 -4.17 -12.37 1.25
C VAL A 58 -4.32 -11.72 -0.13
N PHE A 59 -3.61 -10.61 -0.37
CA PHE A 59 -3.83 -9.79 -1.56
C PHE A 59 -3.07 -10.26 -2.81
N ILE A 60 -1.91 -10.90 -2.66
CA ILE A 60 -1.20 -11.46 -3.83
C ILE A 60 -2.07 -12.50 -4.54
N PRO A 61 -2.62 -13.53 -3.84
CA PRO A 61 -3.48 -14.50 -4.51
C PRO A 61 -4.72 -13.86 -5.16
N ILE A 62 -5.37 -12.89 -4.50
CA ILE A 62 -6.52 -12.17 -5.07
C ILE A 62 -6.13 -11.49 -6.38
N PHE A 63 -5.03 -10.74 -6.41
CA PHE A 63 -4.60 -10.02 -7.60
C PHE A 63 -4.17 -10.96 -8.73
N MET A 64 -3.54 -12.09 -8.39
CA MET A 64 -3.22 -13.13 -9.38
C MET A 64 -4.48 -13.77 -9.99
N LEU A 65 -5.54 -14.01 -9.19
CA LEU A 65 -6.84 -14.48 -9.69
C LEU A 65 -7.51 -13.45 -10.62
N LEU A 66 -7.26 -12.17 -10.38
CA LEU A 66 -7.71 -11.06 -11.25
C LEU A 66 -6.81 -10.85 -12.48
N GLY A 67 -5.74 -11.64 -12.66
CA GLY A 67 -4.84 -11.55 -13.80
C GLY A 67 -3.70 -10.54 -13.66
N TYR A 68 -3.39 -10.09 -12.44
CA TYR A 68 -2.32 -9.12 -12.16
C TYR A 68 -1.12 -9.77 -11.48
N SER A 69 0.08 -9.29 -11.78
CA SER A 69 1.33 -9.85 -11.26
C SER A 69 1.53 -9.60 -9.76
N PRO A 70 2.17 -10.54 -9.03
CA PRO A 70 2.57 -10.32 -7.64
C PRO A 70 3.42 -9.06 -7.46
N GLU A 71 4.23 -8.74 -8.46
CA GLU A 71 5.10 -7.57 -8.47
C GLU A 71 4.28 -6.27 -8.56
N LEU A 72 3.16 -6.27 -9.29
CA LEU A 72 2.21 -5.16 -9.26
C LEU A 72 1.61 -5.00 -7.86
N SER A 73 1.15 -6.09 -7.23
CA SER A 73 0.64 -6.04 -5.85
C SER A 73 1.66 -5.41 -4.90
N GLN A 74 2.93 -5.80 -5.03
CA GLN A 74 4.02 -5.26 -4.22
C GLN A 74 4.29 -3.78 -4.53
N ALA A 75 4.33 -3.38 -5.80
CA ALA A 75 4.56 -2.00 -6.20
C ALA A 75 3.46 -1.09 -5.62
N VAL A 76 2.20 -1.47 -5.75
CA VAL A 76 1.05 -0.70 -5.27
C VAL A 76 1.05 -0.63 -3.73
N TYR A 77 1.41 -1.72 -3.06
CA TYR A 77 1.62 -1.72 -1.61
C TYR A 77 2.67 -0.69 -1.19
N ARG A 78 3.83 -0.67 -1.86
CA ARG A 78 4.94 0.25 -1.56
C ARG A 78 4.56 1.71 -1.78
N VAL A 79 3.76 1.98 -2.81
CA VAL A 79 3.19 3.32 -3.03
C VAL A 79 2.36 3.72 -1.80
N GLY A 80 1.38 2.91 -1.39
CA GLY A 80 0.54 3.22 -0.23
C GLY A 80 1.28 3.28 1.11
N ASP A 81 2.21 2.37 1.36
CA ASP A 81 3.03 2.33 2.59
C ASP A 81 3.85 3.61 2.77
N SER A 82 4.29 4.22 1.66
CA SER A 82 5.16 5.40 1.70
C SER A 82 4.42 6.70 2.00
N VAL A 83 3.18 6.85 1.55
CA VAL A 83 2.54 8.18 1.44
C VAL A 83 2.12 8.80 2.77
N THR A 84 1.85 7.99 3.79
CA THR A 84 1.40 8.45 5.11
C THR A 84 2.47 8.33 6.20
N ASN A 85 3.70 7.94 5.84
CA ASN A 85 4.80 7.75 6.78
C ASN A 85 5.07 9.02 7.61
N ILE A 86 5.11 10.18 6.95
CA ILE A 86 5.43 11.47 7.59
C ILE A 86 4.33 12.02 8.51
N ILE A 87 3.12 11.44 8.44
CA ILE A 87 1.99 11.77 9.32
C ILE A 87 1.64 10.62 10.28
N SER A 88 2.39 9.51 10.24
CA SER A 88 2.14 8.36 11.09
C SER A 88 2.74 8.59 12.48
N PRO A 89 1.93 8.64 13.55
CA PRO A 89 2.43 8.77 14.91
C PRO A 89 3.16 7.49 15.37
N MET A 90 2.95 6.36 14.67
CA MET A 90 3.55 5.07 14.94
C MET A 90 4.94 4.90 14.29
N MET A 91 5.42 5.91 13.56
CA MET A 91 6.77 5.89 12.99
C MET A 91 7.82 5.89 14.11
N SER A 92 8.78 4.97 14.04
CA SER A 92 9.83 4.80 15.07
C SER A 92 10.69 6.05 15.32
N TYR A 93 10.77 6.95 14.35
CA TYR A 93 11.54 8.20 14.45
C TYR A 93 10.73 9.40 14.93
N PHE A 94 9.42 9.26 15.19
CA PHE A 94 8.54 10.39 15.46
C PHE A 94 8.98 11.22 16.68
N ALA A 95 9.42 10.57 17.76
CA ALA A 95 9.94 11.25 18.95
C ALA A 95 11.19 12.10 18.65
N LEU A 96 12.08 11.60 17.80
CA LEU A 96 13.26 12.34 17.35
C LEU A 96 12.86 13.56 16.51
N ILE A 97 11.87 13.41 15.62
CA ILE A 97 11.35 14.50 14.79
C ILE A 97 10.75 15.61 15.66
N ILE A 98 9.97 15.26 16.70
CA ILE A 98 9.47 16.24 17.67
C ILE A 98 10.62 17.01 18.32
N ALA A 99 11.64 16.31 18.82
CA ALA A 99 12.79 16.94 19.46
C ALA A 99 13.52 17.92 18.53
N TYR A 100 13.57 17.64 17.22
CA TYR A 100 14.13 18.56 16.23
C TYR A 100 13.22 19.77 15.96
N PHE A 101 11.90 19.57 15.83
CA PHE A 101 10.95 20.67 15.69
C PHE A 101 11.00 21.63 16.89
N GLN A 102 11.11 21.07 18.10
CA GLN A 102 11.17 21.83 19.35
C GLN A 102 12.42 22.70 19.51
N LYS A 103 13.46 22.51 18.68
CA LYS A 103 14.60 23.44 18.61
C LYS A 103 14.20 24.79 18.01
N TYR A 104 13.20 24.83 17.15
CA TYR A 104 12.76 26.02 16.43
C TYR A 104 11.40 26.53 16.94
N ASP A 105 10.49 25.63 17.32
CA ASP A 105 9.21 25.96 17.94
C ASP A 105 8.98 25.10 19.20
N LYS A 106 9.18 25.70 20.37
CA LYS A 106 9.07 25.01 21.66
C LYS A 106 7.67 24.47 21.97
N ASN A 107 6.63 24.98 21.30
CA ASN A 107 5.25 24.55 21.49
C ASN A 107 4.85 23.43 20.50
N ALA A 108 5.73 23.05 19.58
CA ALA A 108 5.46 21.99 18.63
C ALA A 108 5.23 20.65 19.35
N GLY A 109 4.04 20.09 19.11
CA GLY A 109 3.66 18.76 19.57
C GLY A 109 3.34 17.82 18.42
N LEU A 110 2.79 16.65 18.75
CA LEU A 110 2.37 15.64 17.77
C LEU A 110 1.41 16.22 16.72
N GLY A 111 0.40 16.98 17.17
CA GLY A 111 -0.58 17.61 16.28
C GLY A 111 0.04 18.64 15.34
N THR A 112 0.96 19.47 15.83
CA THR A 112 1.65 20.49 15.04
C THR A 112 2.41 19.85 13.87
N ILE A 113 3.13 18.76 14.14
CA ILE A 113 3.95 18.09 13.12
C ILE A 113 3.06 17.40 12.10
N ILE A 114 2.04 16.64 12.55
CA ILE A 114 1.10 15.97 11.64
C ILE A 114 0.40 17.00 10.76
N ALA A 115 -0.11 18.10 11.32
CA ALA A 115 -0.77 19.16 10.57
C ALA A 115 0.17 19.84 9.56
N THR A 116 1.43 20.06 9.95
CA THR A 116 2.46 20.63 9.06
C THR A 116 2.82 19.69 7.90
N MET A 117 2.83 18.38 8.15
CA MET A 117 3.21 17.35 7.17
C MET A 117 2.04 16.84 6.32
N LEU A 118 0.80 17.08 6.73
CA LEU A 118 -0.39 16.62 6.02
C LEU A 118 -0.47 17.09 4.56
N PRO A 119 -0.20 18.37 4.21
CA PRO A 119 -0.17 18.80 2.82
C PRO A 119 0.85 18.03 1.97
N TYR A 120 2.03 17.73 2.53
CA TYR A 120 3.05 16.93 1.85
C TYR A 120 2.58 15.50 1.61
N SER A 121 1.92 14.88 2.59
CA SER A 121 1.36 13.54 2.46
C SER A 121 0.28 13.49 1.37
N ILE A 122 -0.59 14.50 1.28
CA ILE A 122 -1.63 14.59 0.24
C ILE A 122 -1.01 14.77 -1.15
N ILE A 123 -0.07 15.71 -1.30
CA ILE A 123 0.59 15.97 -2.60
C ILE A 123 1.36 14.73 -3.05
N PHE A 124 2.09 14.10 -2.13
CA PHE A 124 2.85 12.89 -2.42
C PHE A 124 1.92 11.72 -2.77
N PHE A 125 0.80 11.54 -2.05
CA PHE A 125 -0.23 10.55 -2.40
C PHE A 125 -0.74 10.74 -3.83
N ILE A 126 -1.13 11.97 -4.20
CA ILE A 126 -1.65 12.27 -5.53
C ILE A 126 -0.57 12.00 -6.59
N GLY A 127 0.62 12.57 -6.41
CA GLY A 127 1.71 12.42 -7.38
C GLY A 127 2.15 10.97 -7.57
N TRP A 128 2.28 10.22 -6.47
CA TRP A 128 2.73 8.82 -6.50
C TRP A 128 1.67 7.88 -7.08
N THR A 129 0.39 8.15 -6.81
CA THR A 129 -0.72 7.41 -7.41
C THR A 129 -0.84 7.71 -8.91
N LEU A 130 -0.72 8.97 -9.33
CA LEU A 130 -0.74 9.34 -10.75
C LEU A 130 0.44 8.72 -11.51
N PHE A 131 1.62 8.70 -10.89
CA PHE A 131 2.80 8.05 -11.45
C PHE A 131 2.56 6.55 -11.64
N LEU A 132 2.01 5.86 -10.63
CA LEU A 132 1.63 4.44 -10.74
C LEU A 132 0.62 4.22 -11.87
N ILE A 133 -0.41 5.06 -11.98
CA ILE A 133 -1.42 4.96 -13.04
C ILE A 133 -0.78 5.12 -14.41
N ALA A 134 0.06 6.15 -14.60
CA ALA A 134 0.78 6.37 -15.86
C ALA A 134 1.67 5.17 -16.20
N TRP A 135 2.37 4.61 -15.22
CA TRP A 135 3.21 3.42 -15.39
C TRP A 135 2.39 2.21 -15.87
N ILE A 136 1.20 2.03 -15.29
CA ILE A 136 0.30 0.94 -15.65
C ILE A 136 -0.24 1.11 -17.07
N LEU A 137 -0.70 2.33 -17.42
CA LEU A 137 -1.27 2.63 -18.73
C LEU A 137 -0.24 2.53 -19.86
N LEU A 138 1.04 2.77 -19.56
CA LEU A 138 2.14 2.63 -20.50
C LEU A 138 2.68 1.20 -20.58
N GLU A 139 2.14 0.27 -19.78
CA GLU A 139 2.56 -1.13 -19.70
C GLU A 139 4.08 -1.32 -19.49
N ILE A 140 4.70 -0.37 -18.78
CA ILE A 140 6.15 -0.41 -18.55
C ILE A 140 6.46 -1.59 -17.61
N PRO A 141 7.38 -2.49 -17.97
CA PRO A 141 7.78 -3.59 -17.09
C PRO A 141 8.18 -3.08 -15.70
N LEU A 142 7.63 -3.71 -14.66
CA LEU A 142 7.92 -3.35 -13.26
C LEU A 142 9.34 -3.73 -12.85
N GLY A 143 9.96 -4.62 -13.63
CA GLY A 143 11.35 -5.03 -13.52
C GLY A 143 11.79 -5.81 -14.76
N PRO A 144 13.06 -6.25 -14.82
CA PRO A 144 13.57 -7.02 -15.96
C PRO A 144 12.76 -8.30 -16.18
N GLY A 145 12.05 -8.39 -17.31
CA GLY A 145 11.20 -9.54 -17.64
C GLY A 145 9.90 -9.66 -16.82
N VAL A 146 9.53 -8.63 -16.04
CA VAL A 146 8.36 -8.65 -15.16
C VAL A 146 7.29 -7.69 -15.69
N GLY A 147 6.21 -8.27 -16.21
CA GLY A 147 5.04 -7.52 -16.69
C GLY A 147 4.03 -7.16 -15.59
N ILE A 148 3.01 -6.41 -15.99
CA ILE A 148 1.88 -6.03 -15.12
C ILE A 148 0.88 -7.20 -14.98
N TYR A 149 0.69 -7.96 -16.06
CA TYR A 149 -0.29 -9.02 -16.13
C TYR A 149 0.30 -10.37 -15.75
N TYR A 150 -0.54 -11.22 -15.15
CA TYR A 150 -0.22 -12.58 -14.76
C TYR A 150 -1.15 -13.57 -15.45
N GLN A 151 -0.59 -14.65 -15.98
CA GLN A 151 -1.35 -15.77 -16.51
C GLN A 151 -1.38 -16.89 -15.47
N LEU A 152 -2.58 -17.32 -15.09
CA LEU A 152 -2.75 -18.45 -14.19
C LEU A 152 -2.15 -19.71 -14.86
N PRO A 153 -1.32 -20.49 -14.15
CA PRO A 153 -0.90 -21.79 -14.65
C PRO A 153 -2.13 -22.69 -14.80
N GLY A 154 -2.33 -23.20 -16.01
CA GLY A 154 -3.43 -24.12 -16.33
C GLY A 154 -3.30 -25.49 -15.69
#